data_AF-A0A336LK46-F1
#
_entry.id   AF-A0A336LK46-F1
#
_cell.length_a   1.000
_cell.length_b   1.000
_cell.length_c   1.000
_cell.angle_alpha   90.00
_cell.angle_beta   90.00
_cell.angle_gamma   90.00
#
_symmetry.space_group_name_H-M   'P 1'
#
loop_
_entity.id
_entity.type
_entity.pdbx_description
1 polymer ?
#
loop_
_entity_poly.entity_id
_entity_poly.type
_entity_poly.pdbx_seq_one_letter_code
_entity_poly.pdbx_strand_id
1 'polypeptide(L)'
;MLVSSALQSLEHLTKLCSPQGALQILPTILYLTTGAIKEIATKSVHDPTILANTPTIQSALHLLKAIITDKYATDERSSEEWLKLLQSALAKIIDLTKTGSEDTKLDEVTMMLAIAVFILHSKSSLVSIPGLQYPCINHFRQCLQSESNMIRLKCIQTMRQIFLNADLKVATPYIHALAPRLVEHLHADNAKNI
;
A
#
# COMPACT_ATOMS: atom_id res chain seq x y z
N MET A 1 -0.34 -10.70 18.77
CA MET A 1 -1.79 -10.71 19.07
C MET A 1 -2.29 -9.37 19.60
N LEU A 2 -1.67 -8.77 20.62
CA LEU A 2 -2.14 -7.48 21.17
C LEU A 2 -2.22 -6.33 20.15
N VAL A 3 -1.17 -6.14 19.34
CA VAL A 3 -1.16 -5.09 18.29
C VAL A 3 -2.26 -5.34 17.26
N SER A 4 -2.45 -6.59 16.81
CA SER A 4 -3.55 -6.96 15.91
C SER A 4 -4.91 -6.62 16.49
N SER A 5 -5.15 -6.97 17.76
CA SER A 5 -6.42 -6.67 18.44
C SER A 5 -6.65 -5.15 18.60
N ALA A 6 -5.60 -4.38 18.89
CA ALA A 6 -5.70 -2.93 18.95
C ALA A 6 -6.06 -2.33 17.58
N LEU A 7 -5.42 -2.78 16.50
CA LEU A 7 -5.73 -2.36 15.13
C LEU A 7 -7.17 -2.72 14.72
N GLN A 8 -7.65 -3.90 15.09
CA GLN A 8 -9.03 -4.32 14.84
C GLN A 8 -10.03 -3.42 15.59
N SER A 9 -9.75 -3.04 16.84
CA SER A 9 -10.61 -2.12 17.59
C SER A 9 -10.71 -0.74 16.92
N LEU A 10 -9.62 -0.23 16.32
CA LEU A 10 -9.63 1.05 15.60
C LEU A 10 -10.60 1.05 14.40
N GLU A 11 -10.80 -0.10 13.75
CA GLU A 11 -11.72 -0.24 12.60
C GLU A 11 -13.17 0.10 12.96
N HIS A 12 -13.56 -0.14 14.20
CA HIS A 12 -14.94 0.06 14.65
C HIS A 12 -15.23 1.50 15.08
N LEU A 13 -14.20 2.34 15.30
CA LEU A 13 -14.38 3.68 15.86
C LEU A 13 -15.19 4.59 14.94
N THR A 14 -14.93 4.58 13.64
CA THR A 14 -15.66 5.42 12.67
C THR A 14 -17.14 5.06 12.63
N LYS A 15 -17.49 3.79 12.86
CA LYS A 15 -18.87 3.29 12.88
C LYS A 15 -19.69 3.86 14.05
N LEU A 16 -19.03 4.31 15.12
CA LEU A 16 -19.66 4.93 16.30
C LEU A 16 -19.84 6.44 16.17
N CYS A 17 -19.28 7.05 15.12
CA CYS A 17 -19.27 8.50 14.93
C CYS A 17 -20.30 8.96 13.88
N SER A 18 -20.72 10.22 13.98
CA SER A 18 -21.25 10.97 12.84
C SER A 18 -20.15 11.22 11.80
N PRO A 19 -20.46 11.64 10.55
CA PRO A 19 -19.43 11.93 9.56
C PRO A 19 -18.38 12.93 10.07
N GLN A 20 -18.83 14.00 10.74
CA GLN A 20 -17.93 15.00 11.30
C GLN A 20 -17.10 14.44 12.45
N GLY A 21 -17.69 13.62 13.33
CA GLY A 21 -16.96 12.96 14.41
C GLY A 21 -15.89 11.99 13.88
N ALA A 22 -16.21 11.26 12.81
CA ALA A 22 -15.27 10.35 12.17
C ALA A 22 -14.08 11.11 11.56
N LEU A 23 -14.32 12.26 10.92
CA LEU A 23 -13.25 13.13 10.43
C LEU A 23 -12.31 13.63 11.54
N GLN A 24 -12.82 13.91 12.74
CA GLN A 24 -11.97 14.37 13.84
C GLN A 24 -10.99 13.31 14.33
N ILE A 25 -11.38 12.02 14.29
CA ILE A 25 -10.52 10.92 14.76
C ILE A 25 -9.68 10.29 13.64
N LEU A 26 -10.07 10.48 12.37
CA LEU A 26 -9.41 9.88 11.21
C LEU A 26 -7.90 10.16 11.13
N PRO A 27 -7.40 11.40 11.35
CA PRO A 27 -5.96 11.67 11.36
C PRO A 27 -5.21 10.81 12.37
N THR A 28 -5.78 10.62 13.57
CA THR A 28 -5.20 9.78 14.62
C THR A 28 -5.18 8.32 14.20
N ILE A 29 -6.28 7.81 13.63
CA ILE A 29 -6.33 6.42 13.14
C ILE A 29 -5.29 6.21 12.04
N LEU A 30 -5.17 7.12 11.07
CA LEU A 30 -4.19 7.02 10.00
C LEU A 30 -2.76 7.14 10.51
N TYR A 31 -2.49 8.03 11.46
CA TYR A 31 -1.18 8.16 12.11
C TYR A 31 -0.78 6.87 12.83
N LEU A 32 -1.68 6.30 13.64
CA LEU A 32 -1.43 5.04 14.34
C LEU A 32 -1.26 3.87 13.37
N THR A 33 -2.06 3.81 12.30
CA THR A 33 -1.97 2.73 11.30
C THR A 33 -0.66 2.79 10.54
N THR A 34 -0.30 3.97 10.01
CA THR A 34 0.96 4.14 9.26
C THR A 34 2.20 4.01 10.16
N GLY A 35 2.12 4.48 11.41
CA GLY A 35 3.15 4.27 12.43
C GLY A 35 3.30 2.79 12.78
N ALA A 36 2.19 2.07 13.00
CA ALA A 36 2.23 0.64 13.25
C ALA A 36 2.86 -0.12 12.08
N ILE A 37 2.48 0.18 10.83
CA ILE A 37 3.09 -0.41 9.63
C ILE A 37 4.61 -0.18 9.63
N LYS A 38 5.06 1.06 9.88
CA LYS A 38 6.49 1.38 9.95
C LYS A 38 7.20 0.50 10.98
N GLU A 39 6.72 0.48 12.22
CA GLU A 39 7.42 -0.22 13.30
C GLU A 39 7.42 -1.75 13.10
N ILE A 40 6.29 -2.34 12.68
CA ILE A 40 6.19 -3.80 12.53
C ILE A 40 6.78 -4.33 11.22
N ALA A 41 6.97 -3.48 10.20
CA ALA A 41 7.59 -3.85 8.94
C ALA A 41 9.08 -3.52 8.89
N THR A 42 9.64 -2.90 9.92
CA THR A 42 11.08 -2.64 10.01
C THR A 42 11.83 -3.95 10.23
N LYS A 43 12.85 -4.19 9.40
CA LYS A 43 13.76 -5.34 9.49
C LYS A 43 15.20 -4.90 9.22
N SER A 44 16.15 -5.75 9.56
CA SER A 44 17.55 -5.52 9.17
C SER A 44 17.70 -5.53 7.65
N VAL A 45 18.61 -4.71 7.10
CA VAL A 45 18.91 -4.70 5.65
C VAL A 45 19.30 -6.09 5.13
N HIS A 46 19.95 -6.89 5.99
CA HIS A 46 20.41 -8.25 5.68
C HIS A 46 19.37 -9.34 5.98
N ASP A 47 18.21 -9.00 6.55
CA ASP A 47 17.15 -9.98 6.83
C ASP A 47 16.35 -10.29 5.54
N PRO A 48 16.46 -11.52 5.00
CA PRO A 48 15.73 -11.89 3.78
C PRO A 48 14.24 -12.18 4.05
N THR A 49 13.81 -12.20 5.32
CA THR A 49 12.44 -12.56 5.71
C THR A 49 11.45 -11.57 5.14
N ILE A 50 10.34 -12.09 4.62
CA ILE A 50 9.20 -11.28 4.20
C ILE A 50 8.22 -11.20 5.36
N LEU A 51 8.13 -10.01 5.96
CA LEU A 51 7.24 -9.77 7.10
C LEU A 51 5.78 -9.62 6.68
N ALA A 52 5.51 -9.35 5.40
CA ALA A 52 4.18 -9.06 4.88
C ALA A 52 3.10 -10.09 5.24
N ASN A 53 3.46 -11.36 5.45
CA ASN A 53 2.50 -12.42 5.77
C ASN A 53 2.20 -12.55 7.28
N THR A 54 2.83 -11.73 8.13
CA THR A 54 2.57 -11.79 9.58
C THR A 54 1.15 -11.33 9.90
N PRO A 55 0.48 -11.92 10.91
CA PRO A 55 -0.88 -11.53 11.28
C PRO A 55 -1.03 -10.06 11.64
N THR A 56 0.02 -9.45 12.22
CA THR A 56 0.03 -8.04 12.59
C THR A 56 0.01 -7.12 11.37
N ILE A 57 0.84 -7.41 10.36
CA ILE A 57 0.84 -6.64 9.10
C ILE A 57 -0.48 -6.81 8.36
N GLN A 58 -1.01 -8.04 8.29
CA GLN A 58 -2.31 -8.29 7.67
C GLN A 58 -3.45 -7.51 8.37
N SER A 59 -3.41 -7.40 9.70
CA SER A 59 -4.38 -6.59 10.46
C SER A 59 -4.24 -5.09 10.15
N ALA A 60 -3.01 -4.59 9.99
CA ALA A 60 -2.78 -3.19 9.64
C ALA A 60 -3.24 -2.87 8.21
N LEU A 61 -2.96 -3.75 7.25
CA LEU A 61 -3.43 -3.64 5.87
C LEU A 61 -4.95 -3.73 5.78
N HIS A 62 -5.57 -4.59 6.60
CA HIS A 62 -7.03 -4.68 6.70
C HIS A 62 -7.64 -3.38 7.24
N LEU A 63 -7.12 -2.85 8.33
CA LEU A 63 -7.56 -1.56 8.89
C LEU A 63 -7.43 -0.45 7.85
N LEU A 64 -6.30 -0.37 7.15
CA LEU A 64 -6.08 0.60 6.08
C LEU A 64 -7.15 0.50 4.99
N LYS A 65 -7.43 -0.72 4.50
CA LYS A 65 -8.50 -0.96 3.54
C LYS A 65 -9.85 -0.52 4.08
N ALA A 66 -10.19 -0.88 5.31
CA ALA A 66 -11.47 -0.56 5.92
C ALA A 66 -11.71 0.96 6.00
N ILE A 67 -10.67 1.73 6.34
CA ILE A 67 -10.72 3.21 6.37
C ILE A 67 -10.88 3.79 4.95
N ILE A 68 -10.19 3.23 3.96
CA ILE A 68 -10.28 3.68 2.57
C ILE A 68 -11.69 3.44 2.01
N THR A 69 -12.30 2.31 2.36
CA THR A 69 -13.65 1.91 1.92
C THR A 69 -14.74 2.31 2.90
N ASP A 70 -14.45 3.15 3.89
CA ASP A 70 -15.44 3.59 4.88
C ASP A 70 -16.59 4.34 4.20
N LYS A 71 -17.82 4.20 4.71
CA LYS A 71 -19.00 4.90 4.19
C LYS A 71 -18.81 6.42 4.17
N TYR A 72 -18.02 6.98 5.09
CA TYR A 72 -17.73 8.42 5.14
C TYR A 72 -16.70 8.90 4.12
N ALA A 73 -16.00 7.98 3.43
CA ALA A 73 -15.17 8.32 2.28
C ALA A 73 -16.00 8.76 1.05
N THR A 74 -17.29 8.41 1.02
CA THR A 74 -18.23 8.78 -0.05
C THR A 74 -19.38 9.68 0.41
N ASP A 75 -19.53 9.95 1.71
CA ASP A 75 -20.55 10.87 2.25
C ASP A 75 -20.26 12.32 1.82
N GLU A 76 -21.28 13.03 1.37
CA GLU A 76 -21.18 14.41 0.85
C GLU A 76 -20.58 15.39 1.87
N ARG A 77 -20.81 15.14 3.17
CA ARG A 77 -20.36 16.04 4.25
C ARG A 77 -18.89 15.84 4.63
N SER A 78 -18.29 14.70 4.26
CA SER A 78 -16.94 14.34 4.71
C SER A 78 -15.97 13.93 3.61
N SER A 79 -16.47 13.56 2.43
CA SER A 79 -15.65 12.88 1.41
C SER A 79 -14.46 13.69 0.90
N GLU A 80 -14.54 15.03 0.85
CA GLU A 80 -13.43 15.88 0.41
C GLU A 80 -12.27 15.85 1.42
N GLU A 81 -12.54 16.13 2.69
CA GLU A 81 -11.53 16.11 3.76
C GLU A 81 -11.00 14.69 4.00
N TRP A 82 -11.87 13.69 3.91
CA TRP A 82 -11.49 12.28 3.97
C TRP A 82 -10.47 11.93 2.88
N LEU A 83 -10.71 12.39 1.64
CA LEU A 83 -9.82 12.19 0.51
C LEU A 83 -8.45 12.85 0.76
N LYS A 84 -8.41 14.09 1.27
CA LYS A 84 -7.15 14.80 1.60
C LYS A 84 -6.34 14.08 2.68
N LEU A 85 -7.02 13.53 3.69
CA LEU A 85 -6.37 12.74 4.74
C LEU A 85 -5.82 11.41 4.20
N LEU A 86 -6.57 10.72 3.33
CA LEU A 86 -6.09 9.51 2.66
C LEU A 86 -4.90 9.80 1.72
N GLN A 87 -4.91 10.92 1.00
CA GLN A 87 -3.77 11.37 0.18
C GLN A 87 -2.53 11.57 1.05
N SER A 88 -2.68 12.22 2.21
CA SER A 88 -1.59 12.43 3.16
C SER A 88 -1.05 11.11 3.72
N ALA A 89 -1.93 10.15 4.00
CA ALA A 89 -1.52 8.81 4.44
C ALA A 89 -0.76 8.03 3.34
N LEU A 90 -1.22 8.10 2.08
CA LEU A 90 -0.50 7.48 0.96
C LEU A 90 0.87 8.15 0.75
N ALA A 91 0.94 9.48 0.78
CA ALA A 91 2.20 10.22 0.72
C ALA A 91 3.16 9.78 1.83
N LYS A 92 2.65 9.63 3.06
CA LYS A 92 3.45 9.12 4.18
C LYS A 92 3.97 7.71 3.92
N ILE A 93 3.15 6.78 3.42
CA ILE A 93 3.58 5.41 3.07
C ILE A 93 4.66 5.43 1.98
N ILE A 94 4.49 6.26 0.96
CA ILE A 94 5.50 6.45 -0.11
C ILE A 94 6.81 6.98 0.48
N ASP A 95 6.76 7.94 1.39
CA ASP A 95 7.96 8.46 2.01
C ASP A 95 8.64 7.44 2.91
N LEU A 96 7.84 6.62 3.61
CA LEU A 96 8.36 5.51 4.40
C LEU A 96 9.17 4.52 3.55
N THR A 97 8.81 4.28 2.28
CA THR A 97 9.61 3.40 1.41
C THR A 97 11.01 3.93 1.12
N LYS A 98 11.25 5.22 1.40
CA LYS A 98 12.55 5.90 1.22
C LYS A 98 13.30 6.03 2.54
N THR A 99 12.64 5.81 3.67
CA THR A 99 13.26 5.91 5.00
C THR A 99 13.82 4.56 5.41
N GLY A 100 15.13 4.42 5.27
CA GLY A 100 15.93 3.36 5.88
C GLY A 100 17.20 3.96 6.50
N SER A 101 17.85 3.22 7.38
CA SER A 101 19.19 3.51 7.86
C SER A 101 20.19 2.53 7.24
N GLU A 102 21.47 2.66 7.60
CA GLU A 102 22.50 1.70 7.19
C GLU A 102 22.16 0.27 7.68
N ASP A 103 21.50 0.15 8.84
CA ASP A 103 21.22 -1.15 9.48
C ASP A 103 19.81 -1.68 9.22
N THR A 104 18.84 -0.80 8.96
CA THR A 104 17.41 -1.16 8.90
C THR A 104 16.69 -0.61 7.68
N LYS A 105 15.72 -1.38 7.19
CA LYS A 105 14.82 -1.00 6.11
C LYS A 105 13.40 -1.49 6.39
N LEU A 106 12.43 -0.94 5.69
CA LEU A 106 11.08 -1.48 5.68
C LEU A 106 10.98 -2.67 4.72
N ASP A 107 10.17 -3.66 5.10
CA ASP A 107 9.81 -4.79 4.25
C ASP A 107 9.13 -4.32 2.97
N GLU A 108 9.80 -4.55 1.85
CA GLU A 108 9.43 -4.05 0.54
C GLU A 108 8.07 -4.58 0.09
N VAL A 109 7.78 -5.84 0.41
CA VAL A 109 6.49 -6.47 0.09
C VAL A 109 5.37 -5.83 0.91
N THR A 110 5.60 -5.54 2.20
CA THR A 110 4.62 -4.86 3.05
C THR A 110 4.27 -3.49 2.52
N MET A 111 5.28 -2.70 2.14
CA MET A 111 5.09 -1.36 1.57
C MET A 111 4.35 -1.40 0.23
N MET A 112 4.73 -2.33 -0.65
CA MET A 112 4.05 -2.56 -1.91
C MET A 112 2.57 -2.95 -1.72
N LEU A 113 2.26 -3.80 -0.75
CA LEU A 113 0.88 -4.18 -0.45
C LEU A 113 0.07 -3.01 0.15
N ALA A 114 0.68 -2.20 1.02
CA ALA A 114 0.03 -1.00 1.55
C ALA A 114 -0.34 -0.03 0.42
N ILE A 115 0.58 0.21 -0.52
CA ILE A 115 0.31 1.03 -1.72
C ILE A 115 -0.79 0.38 -2.59
N ALA A 116 -0.74 -0.94 -2.80
CA ALA A 116 -1.74 -1.65 -3.59
C ALA A 116 -3.15 -1.53 -3.01
N VAL A 117 -3.29 -1.53 -1.68
CA VAL A 117 -4.57 -1.32 -1.00
C VAL A 117 -5.18 0.03 -1.41
N PHE A 118 -4.39 1.11 -1.48
CA PHE A 118 -4.89 2.40 -1.99
C PHE A 118 -5.29 2.33 -3.46
N ILE A 119 -4.45 1.73 -4.30
CA ILE A 119 -4.69 1.65 -5.76
C ILE A 119 -5.98 0.87 -6.06
N LEU A 120 -6.24 -0.20 -5.32
CA LEU A 120 -7.37 -1.11 -5.58
C LEU A 120 -8.69 -0.64 -4.96
N HIS A 121 -8.65 0.18 -3.91
CA HIS A 121 -9.84 0.44 -3.09
C HIS A 121 -10.21 1.91 -2.93
N SER A 122 -9.36 2.85 -3.35
CA SER A 122 -9.65 4.29 -3.26
C SER A 122 -10.22 4.85 -4.57
N LYS A 123 -10.72 6.08 -4.53
CA LYS A 123 -11.16 6.83 -5.72
C LYS A 123 -9.97 7.12 -6.63
N SER A 124 -10.17 7.05 -7.96
CA SER A 124 -9.12 7.35 -8.94
C SER A 124 -8.52 8.76 -8.78
N SER A 125 -9.32 9.74 -8.35
CA SER A 125 -8.83 11.09 -8.04
C SER A 125 -7.78 11.17 -6.93
N LEU A 126 -7.65 10.14 -6.07
CA LEU A 126 -6.58 10.04 -5.08
C LEU A 126 -5.27 9.54 -5.70
N VAL A 127 -5.34 8.41 -6.39
CA VAL A 127 -4.16 7.64 -6.83
C VAL A 127 -3.63 8.04 -8.21
N SER A 128 -4.40 8.82 -8.97
CA SER A 128 -3.99 9.35 -10.27
C SER A 128 -3.28 10.71 -10.19
N ILE A 129 -3.07 11.26 -8.98
CA ILE A 129 -2.28 12.50 -8.80
C ILE A 129 -0.82 12.19 -9.16
N PRO A 130 -0.20 12.90 -10.12
CA PRO A 130 1.15 12.59 -10.59
C PRO A 130 2.20 12.47 -9.47
N GLY A 131 2.12 13.36 -8.46
CA GLY A 131 3.01 13.35 -7.30
C GLY A 131 2.90 12.11 -6.40
N LEU A 132 1.79 11.37 -6.47
CA LEU A 132 1.58 10.10 -5.75
C LEU A 132 1.72 8.89 -6.69
N GLN A 133 1.19 9.00 -7.91
CA GLN A 133 1.17 7.93 -8.90
C GLN A 133 2.59 7.52 -9.32
N TYR A 134 3.46 8.47 -9.66
CA TYR A 134 4.81 8.13 -10.14
C TYR A 134 5.66 7.43 -9.08
N PRO A 135 5.69 7.89 -7.81
CA PRO A 135 6.38 7.15 -6.76
C PRO A 135 5.82 5.74 -6.53
N CYS A 136 4.49 5.55 -6.57
CA CYS A 136 3.88 4.22 -6.48
C CYS A 136 4.39 3.31 -7.60
N ILE A 137 4.29 3.75 -8.87
CA ILE A 137 4.79 3.00 -10.04
C ILE A 137 6.29 2.70 -9.88
N ASN A 138 7.08 3.65 -9.41
CA ASN A 138 8.51 3.47 -9.21
C ASN A 138 8.81 2.43 -8.12
N HIS A 139 8.04 2.39 -7.05
CA HIS A 139 8.19 1.36 -6.01
C HIS A 139 7.88 -0.05 -6.55
N PHE A 140 6.82 -0.20 -7.35
CA PHE A 140 6.54 -1.47 -8.04
C PHE A 140 7.66 -1.87 -9.00
N ARG A 141 8.21 -0.90 -9.74
CA ARG A 141 9.37 -1.13 -10.62
C ARG A 141 10.58 -1.65 -9.86
N GLN A 142 10.90 -1.06 -8.71
CA GLN A 142 11.99 -1.52 -7.84
C GLN A 142 11.73 -2.94 -7.33
N CYS A 143 10.50 -3.24 -6.88
CA CYS A 143 10.13 -4.59 -6.44
C CYS A 143 10.23 -5.63 -7.58
N LEU A 144 9.88 -5.25 -8.81
CA LEU A 144 10.00 -6.12 -9.99
C LEU A 144 11.46 -6.40 -10.36
N GLN A 145 12.36 -5.45 -10.10
CA GLN A 145 13.81 -5.55 -10.37
C GLN A 145 14.62 -6.09 -9.18
N SER A 146 13.96 -6.48 -8.08
CA SER A 146 14.61 -7.01 -6.88
C SER A 146 15.36 -8.31 -7.17
N GLU A 147 16.52 -8.49 -6.54
CA GLU A 147 17.28 -9.74 -6.58
C GLU A 147 16.52 -10.92 -5.94
N SER A 148 15.68 -10.65 -4.94
CA SER A 148 14.83 -11.67 -4.31
C SER A 148 13.69 -12.11 -5.25
N ASN A 149 13.72 -13.39 -5.64
CA ASN A 149 12.66 -14.05 -6.41
C ASN A 149 11.29 -13.91 -5.74
N MET A 150 11.25 -13.95 -4.41
CA MET A 150 10.01 -13.91 -3.66
C MET A 150 9.37 -12.51 -3.69
N ILE A 151 10.18 -11.45 -3.60
CA ILE A 151 9.70 -10.06 -3.77
C ILE A 151 9.16 -9.88 -5.19
N ARG A 152 9.90 -10.34 -6.22
CA ARG A 152 9.46 -10.28 -7.62
C ARG A 152 8.15 -11.02 -7.83
N LEU A 153 8.01 -12.25 -7.34
CA LEU A 153 6.79 -13.04 -7.44
C LEU A 153 5.59 -12.31 -6.80
N LYS A 154 5.77 -11.77 -5.59
CA LYS A 154 4.73 -10.98 -4.92
C LYS A 154 4.38 -9.72 -5.72
N CYS A 155 5.37 -9.05 -6.30
CA CYS A 155 5.14 -7.89 -7.15
C CYS A 155 4.29 -8.24 -8.37
N ILE A 156 4.60 -9.33 -9.07
CA ILE A 156 3.83 -9.80 -10.22
C ILE A 156 2.40 -10.16 -9.82
N GLN A 157 2.22 -10.86 -8.69
CA GLN A 157 0.90 -11.20 -8.16
C GLN A 157 0.07 -9.95 -7.86
N THR A 158 0.66 -8.95 -7.22
CA THR A 158 -0.02 -7.69 -6.89
C THR A 158 -0.30 -6.84 -8.13
N MET A 159 0.65 -6.74 -9.07
CA MET A 159 0.44 -6.07 -10.36
C MET A 159 -0.72 -6.69 -11.13
N ARG A 160 -0.81 -8.02 -11.16
CA ARG A 160 -1.94 -8.73 -11.77
C ARG A 160 -3.27 -8.29 -11.13
N GLN A 161 -3.34 -8.15 -9.81
CA GLN A 161 -4.55 -7.66 -9.15
C GLN A 161 -4.90 -6.22 -9.57
N ILE A 162 -3.90 -5.34 -9.69
CA ILE A 162 -4.11 -3.96 -10.15
C ILE A 162 -4.62 -3.95 -11.59
N PHE A 163 -3.99 -4.71 -12.49
CA PHE A 163 -4.37 -4.75 -13.91
C PHE A 163 -5.78 -5.29 -14.14
N LEU A 164 -6.23 -6.22 -13.29
CA LEU A 164 -7.53 -6.86 -13.44
C LEU A 164 -8.67 -6.11 -12.73
N ASN A 165 -8.39 -5.50 -11.57
CA ASN A 165 -9.46 -5.04 -10.67
C ASN A 165 -9.48 -3.52 -10.42
N ALA A 166 -8.41 -2.77 -10.74
CA ALA A 166 -8.45 -1.31 -10.60
C ALA A 166 -9.25 -0.67 -11.75
N ASP A 167 -9.77 0.54 -11.52
CA ASP A 167 -10.35 1.37 -12.59
C ASP A 167 -9.36 1.49 -13.75
N LEU A 168 -9.83 1.38 -14.99
CA LEU A 168 -9.00 1.48 -16.19
C LEU A 168 -8.13 2.74 -16.19
N LYS A 169 -8.65 3.89 -15.74
CA LYS A 169 -7.90 5.15 -15.64
C LYS A 169 -6.71 5.05 -14.67
N VAL A 170 -6.83 4.20 -13.65
CA VAL A 170 -5.77 3.92 -12.67
C VAL A 170 -4.83 2.84 -13.19
N ALA A 171 -5.36 1.75 -13.76
CA ALA A 171 -4.57 0.62 -14.23
C ALA A 171 -3.68 0.95 -15.44
N THR A 172 -4.19 1.73 -16.41
CA THR A 172 -3.50 2.00 -17.68
C THR A 172 -2.08 2.55 -17.50
N PRO A 173 -1.80 3.56 -16.66
CA PRO A 173 -0.43 4.02 -16.39
C PRO A 173 0.49 2.94 -15.82
N TYR A 174 -0.02 2.06 -14.94
CA TYR A 174 0.77 0.96 -14.38
C TYR A 174 1.06 -0.11 -15.43
N ILE A 175 0.08 -0.43 -16.28
CA ILE A 175 0.27 -1.36 -17.41
C ILE A 175 1.37 -0.84 -18.33
N HIS A 176 1.27 0.41 -18.80
CA HIS A 176 2.28 0.98 -19.69
C HIS A 176 3.67 1.04 -19.07
N ALA A 177 3.77 1.35 -17.78
CA ALA A 177 5.06 1.51 -17.12
C ALA A 177 5.74 0.20 -16.70
N LEU A 178 4.96 -0.87 -16.47
CA LEU A 178 5.45 -2.10 -15.84
C LEU A 178 5.31 -3.36 -16.72
N ALA A 179 4.33 -3.43 -17.61
CA ALA A 179 4.13 -4.61 -18.46
C ALA A 179 5.32 -4.90 -19.41
N PRO A 180 5.95 -3.92 -20.08
CA PRO A 180 7.11 -4.19 -20.93
C PRO A 180 8.25 -4.88 -20.17
N ARG A 181 8.57 -4.37 -18.97
CA ARG A 181 9.58 -4.97 -18.10
C ARG A 181 9.23 -6.38 -17.67
N LEU A 182 7.96 -6.64 -17.37
CA LEU A 182 7.51 -7.99 -17.00
C LEU A 182 7.78 -8.98 -18.14
N VAL A 183 7.44 -8.60 -19.36
CA VAL A 183 7.67 -9.42 -20.57
C VAL A 183 9.16 -9.65 -20.79
N GLU A 184 10.00 -8.62 -20.69
CA GLU A 184 11.46 -8.73 -20.78
C GLU A 184 12.04 -9.75 -19.78
N HIS A 185 11.59 -9.72 -18.52
CA HIS A 185 12.07 -10.67 -17.51
C HIS A 185 11.69 -12.11 -17.84
N LEU A 186 10.45 -12.36 -18.29
CA LEU A 186 10.00 -13.70 -18.67
C LEU A 186 10.80 -14.25 -19.86
N HIS A 187 11.17 -13.41 -20.82
CA HIS A 187 12.02 -13.84 -21.94
C HIS A 187 13.47 -14.06 -21.52
N ALA A 188 14.04 -13.23 -20.65
CA ALA A 188 15.41 -13.39 -20.15
C ALA A 188 15.59 -14.69 -19.35
N ASP A 189 14.58 -15.09 -18.56
CA ASP A 189 14.62 -16.34 -17.81
C ASP A 189 14.45 -17.56 -18.76
N ASN A 190 13.64 -17.45 -19.81
CA ASN A 190 13.55 -18.49 -20.83
C ASN A 190 14.86 -18.68 -21.62
N ALA A 191 15.58 -17.60 -21.91
CA ALA A 191 16.86 -17.65 -22.63
C ALA A 191 18.02 -18.24 -21.79
N LYS A 192 17.91 -18.28 -20.45
CA LYS A 192 18.90 -18.91 -19.57
C LYS A 192 18.70 -20.42 -19.39
N ASN A 193 17.55 -20.94 -19.83
CA ASN A 193 17.16 -22.35 -19.71
C ASN A 193 17.31 -23.13 -21.03
N ILE A 194 17.99 -22.55 -22.02
CA ILE A 194 18.36 -23.14 -23.31
C ILE A 194 19.89 -23.15 -23.39
#